data_AF-A0A8X6GMB6-F1
#
_entry.id   AF-A0A8X6GMB6-F1
#
_cell.length_a   1.000
_cell.length_b   1.000
_cell.length_c   1.000
_cell.angle_alpha   90.00
_cell.angle_beta   90.00
_cell.angle_gamma   90.00
#
_symmetry.space_group_name_H-M   'P 1'
#
loop_
_entity.id
_entity.type
_entity.pdbx_description
1 polymer ?
#
loop_
_entity_poly.entity_id
_entity_poly.type
_entity_poly.pdbx_seq_one_letter_code
_entity_poly.pdbx_strand_id
1 'polypeptide(L)'
;MTYSLAHLTANSISYSPHINLTYVLSFVEIDVDLFGENLNNSKLGSYHESELYYIFGFPHMNLSNALRLPQDKEVSNIMIQLWSDFAKHGNPTPERKDEDNMVKNFTWRPYTEEEDCFATLGMQPFVARSYESERMTFWNHFVPLFTEYPIFNFVQPYESCKIRSLRRMQSDLCGLNLLYWMAFIHCLLRLAFCTCVLVKCTRIL
;
A
#
# COMPACT_ATOMS: atom_id res chain seq x y z
N MET A 1 15.10 -4.32 11.58
CA MET A 1 13.69 -4.70 11.67
C MET A 1 12.97 -3.86 10.63
N THR A 2 12.24 -4.48 9.72
CA THR A 2 11.38 -3.77 8.77
C THR A 2 10.07 -3.44 9.48
N TYR A 3 9.52 -2.26 9.20
CA TYR A 3 8.25 -1.78 9.75
C TYR A 3 7.39 -1.30 8.58
N SER A 4 6.10 -1.60 8.61
CA SER A 4 5.13 -1.01 7.69
C SER A 4 4.61 0.31 8.29
N LEU A 5 4.72 1.40 7.53
CA LEU A 5 4.25 2.74 7.91
C LEU A 5 3.00 3.08 7.11
N ALA A 6 1.97 3.53 7.80
CA ALA A 6 0.76 4.06 7.20
C ALA A 6 0.26 5.29 7.99
N HIS A 7 -0.54 6.13 7.34
CA HIS A 7 -1.17 7.28 7.97
C HIS A 7 -2.67 7.29 7.67
N LEU A 8 -3.47 7.74 8.65
CA LEU A 8 -4.92 7.90 8.53
C LEU A 8 -5.26 9.38 8.72
N THR A 9 -6.05 9.95 7.81
CA THR A 9 -6.45 11.36 7.85
C THR A 9 -7.97 11.48 7.84
N ALA A 10 -8.54 12.12 8.87
CA ALA A 10 -9.97 12.41 8.93
C ALA A 10 -10.22 13.91 8.76
N ASN A 11 -11.02 14.26 7.76
CA ASN A 11 -11.55 15.61 7.59
C ASN A 11 -12.91 15.67 8.27
N SER A 12 -13.06 16.50 9.31
CA SER A 12 -14.34 16.66 10.00
C SER A 12 -15.36 17.38 9.10
N ILE A 13 -16.47 16.71 8.77
CA ILE A 13 -17.62 17.32 8.06
C ILE A 13 -18.54 17.94 9.12
N SER A 14 -18.19 19.12 9.63
CA SER A 14 -19.13 20.07 10.25
C SER A 14 -18.41 21.37 10.57
N TYR A 15 -19.02 22.49 10.18
CA TYR A 15 -18.65 23.91 10.37
C TYR A 15 -17.89 24.24 11.68
N SER A 16 -16.60 23.91 11.71
CA SER A 16 -15.61 24.26 12.73
C SER A 16 -14.28 24.42 11.97
N PRO A 17 -13.41 25.40 12.28
CA PRO A 17 -12.20 25.66 11.49
C PRO A 17 -11.45 24.34 11.30
N HIS A 18 -11.35 23.90 10.05
CA HIS A 18 -11.04 22.52 9.65
C HIS A 18 -9.92 21.87 10.48
N ILE A 19 -10.27 21.21 11.59
CA ILE A 19 -9.32 20.40 12.33
C ILE A 19 -9.25 19.08 11.56
N ASN A 20 -8.22 18.95 10.72
CA ASN A 20 -7.86 17.69 10.10
C ASN A 20 -7.08 16.89 11.13
N LEU A 21 -7.66 15.80 11.61
CA LEU A 21 -6.98 14.90 12.53
C LEU A 21 -6.16 13.89 11.73
N THR A 22 -4.85 13.93 11.92
CA THR A 22 -3.91 12.99 11.33
C THR A 22 -3.49 11.96 12.38
N TYR A 23 -3.42 10.70 12.02
CA TYR A 23 -2.95 9.62 12.88
C TYR A 23 -1.83 8.86 12.16
N VAL A 24 -0.70 8.68 12.82
CA VAL A 24 0.48 7.99 12.28
C VAL A 24 0.66 6.65 12.99
N LEU A 25 0.98 5.59 12.23
CA LEU A 25 1.20 4.25 12.78
C LEU A 25 2.51 3.61 12.31
N SER A 26 3.02 2.72 13.17
CA SER A 26 4.04 1.73 12.86
C SER A 26 3.51 0.34 13.23
N PHE A 27 3.49 -0.60 12.28
CA PHE A 27 3.07 -1.98 12.52
C PHE A 27 4.27 -2.89 12.78
N VAL A 28 4.19 -3.75 13.80
CA VAL A 28 5.34 -4.55 14.27
C VAL A 28 5.10 -6.07 14.34
N GLU A 29 3.88 -6.54 14.08
CA GLU A 29 3.57 -7.97 14.16
C GLU A 29 4.09 -8.74 12.93
N ILE A 30 4.46 -10.01 13.13
CA ILE A 30 5.01 -10.89 12.10
C ILE A 30 4.14 -12.12 11.98
N ASP A 31 3.75 -12.42 10.75
CA ASP A 31 3.16 -13.71 10.41
C ASP A 31 4.24 -14.79 10.37
N VAL A 32 4.23 -15.69 11.34
CA VAL A 32 5.19 -16.81 11.42
C VAL A 32 4.78 -17.99 10.53
N ASP A 33 3.49 -18.08 10.17
CA ASP A 33 2.90 -19.20 9.46
C ASP A 33 3.02 -19.05 7.93
N LEU A 34 2.98 -17.82 7.39
CA LEU A 34 3.09 -17.58 5.94
C LEU A 34 4.46 -17.93 5.35
N PHE A 35 5.53 -17.93 6.15
CA PHE A 35 6.89 -18.14 5.64
C PHE A 35 7.38 -19.59 5.69
N GLY A 36 6.56 -20.53 6.17
CA GLY A 36 6.93 -21.94 6.25
C GLY A 36 8.01 -22.19 7.31
N GLU A 37 7.88 -23.32 8.01
CA GLU A 37 8.76 -23.69 9.13
C GLU A 37 10.25 -23.58 8.77
N ASN A 38 11.02 -22.93 9.67
CA ASN A 38 12.48 -22.76 9.76
C ASN A 38 13.04 -21.33 9.68
N LEU A 39 12.31 -20.33 10.18
CA LEU A 39 12.91 -19.05 10.53
C LEU A 39 13.01 -18.90 12.06
N ASN A 40 13.88 -19.71 12.66
CA ASN A 40 14.41 -19.53 14.04
C ASN A 40 15.25 -18.24 14.18
N ASN A 41 15.06 -17.27 13.30
CA ASN A 41 15.67 -15.95 13.40
C ASN A 41 14.62 -15.00 13.96
N SER A 42 14.65 -14.83 15.29
CA SER A 42 13.91 -13.86 16.10
C SER A 42 14.12 -12.38 15.74
N LYS A 43 14.52 -12.10 14.49
CA LYS A 43 14.98 -10.80 13.98
C LYS A 43 14.22 -10.32 12.75
N LEU A 44 13.24 -11.09 12.29
CA LEU A 44 12.32 -10.63 11.26
C LEU A 44 11.44 -9.53 11.87
N GLY A 45 10.92 -8.64 11.02
CA GLY A 45 9.96 -7.62 11.41
C GLY A 45 8.77 -7.70 10.47
N SER A 46 7.76 -6.85 10.69
CA SER A 46 6.65 -6.69 9.75
C SER A 46 7.19 -6.40 8.34
N TYR A 47 6.64 -7.07 7.34
CA TYR A 47 6.92 -6.78 5.93
C TYR A 47 5.83 -5.89 5.35
N HIS A 48 6.10 -5.29 4.19
CA HIS A 48 5.14 -4.42 3.52
C HIS A 48 3.82 -5.14 3.28
N GLU A 49 2.69 -4.48 3.54
CA GLU A 49 1.32 -5.01 3.37
C GLU A 49 0.90 -6.08 4.38
N SER A 50 1.78 -6.51 5.29
CA SER A 50 1.45 -7.51 6.31
C SER A 50 0.29 -7.08 7.22
N GLU A 51 0.11 -5.77 7.44
CA GLU A 51 -0.99 -5.22 8.23
C GLU A 51 -2.37 -5.47 7.59
N LEU A 52 -2.43 -5.59 6.26
CA LEU A 52 -3.69 -5.75 5.53
C LEU A 52 -4.40 -7.05 5.90
N TYR A 53 -3.64 -8.13 6.13
CA TYR A 53 -4.22 -9.43 6.53
C TYR A 53 -5.00 -9.31 7.84
N TYR A 54 -4.49 -8.54 8.80
CA TYR A 54 -5.14 -8.29 10.09
C TYR A 54 -6.34 -7.35 9.95
N ILE A 55 -6.22 -6.27 9.16
CA ILE A 55 -7.30 -5.30 8.93
C ILE A 55 -8.50 -5.97 8.22
N PHE A 56 -8.23 -6.89 7.29
CA PHE A 56 -9.29 -7.59 6.54
C PHE A 56 -9.79 -8.88 7.22
N GLY A 57 -9.32 -9.19 8.42
CA GLY A 57 -9.85 -10.32 9.19
C GLY A 57 -9.44 -11.70 8.70
N PHE A 58 -8.31 -11.82 7.98
CA PHE A 58 -7.81 -13.12 7.52
C PHE A 58 -7.65 -14.15 8.65
N PRO A 59 -7.19 -13.80 9.88
CA PRO A 59 -7.11 -14.74 11.00
C PRO A 59 -8.47 -15.36 11.41
N HIS A 60 -9.59 -14.72 11.06
CA HIS A 60 -10.93 -15.22 11.34
C HIS A 60 -11.48 -16.11 10.22
N MET A 61 -10.81 -16.16 9.06
CA MET A 61 -11.21 -16.99 7.94
C MET A 61 -10.69 -18.42 8.11
N ASN A 62 -11.46 -19.41 7.65
CA ASN A 62 -11.04 -20.80 7.67
C ASN A 62 -10.16 -21.12 6.45
N LEU A 63 -9.01 -20.46 6.35
CA LEU A 63 -8.06 -20.61 5.24
C LEU A 63 -6.91 -21.54 5.62
N SER A 64 -6.50 -22.38 4.66
CA SER A 64 -5.49 -23.42 4.86
C SER A 64 -4.11 -22.88 5.24
N ASN A 65 -3.82 -21.60 5.00
CA ASN A 65 -2.50 -20.97 5.13
C ASN A 65 -2.57 -19.54 5.74
N ALA A 66 -3.47 -19.29 6.70
CA ALA A 66 -3.59 -17.97 7.32
C ALA A 66 -3.40 -18.08 8.84
N LEU A 67 -2.45 -17.31 9.38
CA LEU A 67 -2.48 -16.66 10.70
C LEU A 67 -3.32 -17.41 11.74
N ARG A 68 -2.83 -18.58 12.18
CA ARG A 68 -3.63 -19.52 12.97
C ARG A 68 -3.53 -19.31 14.46
N LEU A 69 -2.56 -18.53 14.90
CA LEU A 69 -2.30 -18.39 16.32
C LEU A 69 -3.46 -17.61 16.94
N PRO A 70 -3.92 -17.96 18.16
CA PRO A 70 -4.91 -17.16 18.89
C PRO A 70 -4.52 -15.68 18.97
N GLN A 71 -3.21 -15.43 19.03
CA GLN A 71 -2.58 -14.14 18.96
C GLN A 71 -2.96 -13.35 17.70
N ASP A 72 -2.93 -13.98 16.53
CA ASP A 72 -3.21 -13.29 15.28
C ASP A 72 -4.66 -12.80 15.20
N LYS A 73 -5.59 -13.59 15.76
CA LYS A 73 -6.99 -13.19 15.89
C LYS A 73 -7.15 -11.99 16.80
N GLU A 74 -6.39 -11.93 17.90
CA GLU A 74 -6.45 -10.79 18.81
C GLU A 74 -5.92 -9.51 18.17
N VAL A 75 -4.78 -9.60 17.46
CA VAL A 75 -4.25 -8.47 16.68
C VAL A 75 -5.25 -8.05 15.61
N SER A 76 -5.90 -9.00 14.93
CA SER A 76 -6.93 -8.69 13.94
C SER A 76 -8.15 -8.00 14.55
N ASN A 77 -8.63 -8.45 15.71
CA ASN A 77 -9.71 -7.79 16.44
C ASN A 77 -9.36 -6.32 16.76
N ILE A 78 -8.15 -6.07 17.28
CA ILE A 78 -7.64 -4.73 17.59
C ILE A 78 -7.61 -3.86 16.32
N MET A 79 -7.02 -4.37 15.23
CA MET A 79 -6.88 -3.64 13.98
C MET A 79 -8.25 -3.35 13.34
N ILE A 80 -9.14 -4.33 13.26
CA ILE A 80 -10.51 -4.14 12.74
C ILE A 80 -11.25 -3.10 13.57
N GLN A 81 -11.15 -3.15 14.91
CA GLN A 81 -11.80 -2.18 15.78
C GLN A 81 -11.28 -0.77 15.48
N LEU A 82 -9.96 -0.53 15.59
CA LEU A 82 -9.33 0.79 15.35
C LEU A 82 -9.72 1.38 13.98
N TRP A 83 -9.68 0.59 12.91
CA TRP A 83 -10.06 1.05 11.58
C TRP A 83 -11.57 1.32 11.47
N SER A 84 -12.41 0.46 12.03
CA SER A 84 -13.85 0.65 12.00
C SER A 84 -14.30 1.90 12.75
N ASP A 85 -13.64 2.22 13.86
CA ASP A 85 -13.97 3.39 14.67
C ASP A 85 -13.46 4.68 14.07
N PHE A 86 -12.28 4.63 13.46
CA PHE A 86 -11.82 5.73 12.63
C PHE A 86 -12.79 6.01 11.49
N ALA A 87 -13.27 4.98 10.78
CA ALA A 87 -14.24 5.15 9.70
C ALA A 87 -15.59 5.71 10.19
N LYS A 88 -16.06 5.29 11.38
CA LYS A 88 -17.33 5.75 11.95
C LYS A 88 -17.27 7.16 12.55
N HIS A 89 -16.17 7.51 13.21
CA HIS A 89 -16.09 8.67 14.10
C HIS A 89 -14.97 9.66 13.77
N GLY A 90 -14.07 9.31 12.84
CA GLY A 90 -12.84 10.08 12.59
C GLY A 90 -11.80 9.98 13.71
N ASN A 91 -12.03 9.13 14.72
CA ASN A 91 -11.13 8.86 15.85
C ASN A 91 -11.00 7.34 16.03
N PRO A 92 -9.79 6.75 16.00
CA PRO A 92 -9.58 5.30 16.17
C PRO A 92 -9.89 4.79 17.58
N THR A 93 -9.78 5.64 18.59
CA THR A 93 -10.05 5.30 20.00
C THR A 93 -11.06 6.30 20.60
N PRO A 94 -12.32 6.28 20.17
CA PRO A 94 -13.36 7.10 20.78
C PRO A 94 -13.60 6.62 22.23
N GLU A 95 -13.97 7.54 23.11
CA GLU A 95 -14.37 7.19 24.48
C GLU A 95 -15.65 6.35 24.44
N ARG A 96 -15.60 5.16 25.05
CA ARG A 96 -16.74 4.24 25.17
C ARG A 96 -16.79 3.67 26.57
N LYS A 97 -18.00 3.39 27.04
CA LYS A 97 -18.25 2.77 28.35
C LYS A 97 -18.53 1.26 28.25
N ASP A 98 -18.45 0.71 27.05
CA ASP A 98 -18.91 -0.65 26.75
C ASP A 98 -17.82 -1.68 27.04
N GLU A 99 -18.22 -2.86 27.53
CA GLU A 99 -17.33 -3.96 27.91
C GLU A 99 -16.59 -4.58 26.72
N ASP A 100 -17.16 -4.44 25.51
CA ASP A 100 -16.66 -4.95 24.22
C ASP A 100 -15.49 -4.14 23.63
N ASN A 101 -14.99 -3.13 24.34
CA ASN A 101 -13.79 -2.43 23.90
C ASN A 101 -12.56 -3.35 24.07
N MET A 102 -12.04 -3.91 22.97
CA MET A 102 -10.84 -4.76 23.00
C MET A 102 -9.57 -3.95 23.29
N VAL A 103 -9.60 -2.66 22.94
CA VAL A 103 -8.49 -1.73 23.12
C VAL A 103 -8.62 -1.02 24.48
N LYS A 104 -8.47 -1.78 25.57
CA LYS A 104 -8.52 -1.24 26.94
C LYS A 104 -7.21 -0.52 27.27
N ASN A 105 -7.32 0.67 27.88
CA ASN A 105 -6.17 1.49 28.31
C ASN A 105 -5.21 1.95 27.21
N PHE A 106 -5.64 1.93 25.94
CA PHE A 106 -4.90 2.52 24.84
C PHE A 106 -5.71 3.65 24.22
N THR A 107 -5.04 4.77 23.98
CA THR A 107 -5.64 5.95 23.36
C THR A 107 -4.70 6.41 22.25
N TRP A 108 -5.17 6.30 21.02
CA TRP A 108 -4.44 6.77 19.86
C TRP A 108 -4.67 8.27 19.72
N ARG A 109 -3.65 9.05 20.07
CA ARG A 109 -3.69 10.50 19.98
C ARG A 109 -3.39 10.94 18.53
N PRO A 110 -4.04 12.02 18.05
CA PRO A 110 -3.72 12.59 16.76
C PRO A 110 -2.28 13.14 16.76
N TYR A 111 -1.64 13.01 15.61
CA TYR A 111 -0.33 13.57 15.30
C TYR A 111 -0.40 15.10 15.31
N THR A 112 0.58 15.74 15.96
CA THR A 112 0.89 17.16 15.81
C THR A 112 2.40 17.31 15.66
N GLU A 113 2.87 18.41 15.05
CA GLU A 113 4.31 18.64 14.87
C GLU A 113 5.04 18.81 16.21
N GLU A 114 4.37 19.34 17.24
CA GLU A 114 4.94 19.53 18.57
C GLU A 114 5.03 18.21 19.35
N GLU A 115 4.01 17.36 19.23
CA GLU A 115 3.96 16.09 19.94
C GLU A 115 4.72 14.98 19.21
N ASP A 116 4.74 15.02 17.88
CA ASP A 116 5.41 14.07 16.99
C ASP A 116 5.14 12.60 17.37
N CYS A 117 3.88 12.32 17.70
CA CYS A 117 3.46 11.05 18.26
C CYS A 117 2.92 10.08 17.21
N PHE A 118 3.22 8.79 17.38
CA PHE A 118 2.74 7.72 16.53
C PHE A 118 2.30 6.52 17.38
N ALA A 119 1.39 5.71 16.86
CA ALA A 119 1.01 4.46 17.49
C ALA A 119 1.82 3.30 16.94
N THR A 120 2.35 2.47 17.82
CA THR A 120 2.86 1.15 17.46
C THR A 120 1.73 0.14 17.64
N LEU A 121 1.41 -0.60 16.58
CA LEU A 121 0.31 -1.57 16.56
C LEU A 121 0.84 -3.00 16.44
N GLY A 122 0.24 -3.89 17.23
CA GLY A 122 0.57 -5.31 17.36
C GLY A 122 -0.19 -5.88 18.56
N MET A 123 0.31 -6.97 19.15
CA MET A 123 -0.32 -7.60 20.34
C MET A 123 -0.58 -6.63 21.51
N GLN A 124 0.35 -5.70 21.73
CA GLN A 124 0.28 -4.72 22.80
C GLN A 124 0.48 -3.33 22.19
N PRO A 125 -0.61 -2.64 21.79
CA PRO A 125 -0.49 -1.34 21.17
C PRO A 125 -0.06 -0.28 22.18
N PHE A 126 0.82 0.63 21.76
CA PHE A 126 1.29 1.76 22.58
C PHE A 126 1.58 2.99 21.73
N VAL A 127 1.62 4.17 22.36
CA VAL A 127 1.98 5.43 21.71
C VAL A 127 3.41 5.81 22.05
N ALA A 128 4.18 6.19 21.05
CA ALA A 128 5.55 6.69 21.18
C ALA A 128 5.69 8.04 20.45
N ARG A 129 6.89 8.63 20.53
CA ARG A 129 7.23 9.93 19.90
C ARG A 129 8.51 9.77 19.08
N SER A 130 8.70 10.66 18.11
CA SER A 130 9.95 10.76 17.34
C SER A 130 10.33 9.48 16.60
N TYR A 131 9.41 9.05 15.71
CA TYR A 131 9.63 7.86 14.88
C TYR A 131 10.90 8.02 14.02
N GLU A 132 11.90 7.17 14.26
CA GLU A 132 13.14 7.09 13.47
C GLU A 132 13.77 8.48 13.19
N SER A 133 13.71 9.39 14.17
CA SER A 133 14.02 10.82 13.98
C SER A 133 15.45 11.06 13.48
N GLU A 134 16.43 10.25 13.91
CA GLU A 134 17.80 10.32 13.41
C GLU A 134 17.89 9.99 11.92
N ARG A 135 17.20 8.94 11.47
CA ARG A 135 17.16 8.55 10.06
C ARG A 135 16.40 9.58 9.24
N MET A 136 15.27 10.08 9.74
CA MET A 136 14.51 11.15 9.10
C MET A 136 15.38 12.41 8.96
N THR A 137 16.12 12.77 10.00
CA THR A 137 17.07 13.90 9.99
C THR A 137 18.17 13.69 8.95
N PHE A 138 18.75 12.49 8.90
CA PHE A 138 19.75 12.16 7.90
C PHE A 138 19.23 12.36 6.47
N TRP A 139 18.06 11.82 6.14
CA TRP A 139 17.51 11.93 4.78
C TRP A 139 16.99 13.33 4.45
N ASN A 140 16.38 14.05 5.40
CA ASN A 140 15.77 15.36 5.16
C ASN A 140 16.76 16.51 5.25
N HIS A 141 17.86 16.37 6.01
CA HIS A 141 18.79 17.47 6.25
C HIS A 141 20.23 17.17 5.83
N PHE A 142 20.73 15.94 6.04
CA PHE A 142 22.12 15.61 5.70
C PHE A 142 22.30 15.31 4.21
N VAL A 143 21.46 14.46 3.62
CA VAL A 143 21.58 14.08 2.20
C VAL A 143 21.43 15.27 1.24
N PRO A 144 20.49 16.22 1.45
CA PRO A 144 20.34 17.37 0.55
C PRO A 144 21.61 18.24 0.42
N LEU A 145 22.48 18.27 1.43
CA LEU A 145 23.77 18.97 1.38
C LEU A 145 24.65 18.52 0.20
N PHE A 146 24.51 17.26 -0.23
CA PHE A 146 25.24 16.72 -1.38
C PHE A 146 24.51 16.90 -2.71
N THR A 147 23.22 17.23 -2.70
CA THR A 147 22.44 17.53 -3.92
C THR A 147 22.54 19.00 -4.33
N GLU A 148 22.73 19.89 -3.36
CA GLU A 148 22.90 21.33 -3.58
C GLU A 148 24.33 21.69 -4.03
N TYR A 149 25.28 20.77 -3.88
CA TYR A 149 26.59 20.85 -4.50
C TYR A 149 26.61 20.04 -5.79
N PRO A 150 26.77 20.65 -6.98
CA PRO A 150 26.99 19.87 -8.20
C PRO A 150 28.27 19.07 -8.01
N ILE A 151 28.15 17.74 -7.96
CA ILE A 151 29.28 16.81 -8.05
C ILE A 151 29.85 17.00 -9.46
N PHE A 152 30.70 18.01 -9.62
CA PHE A 152 31.48 18.40 -10.78
C PHE A 152 30.91 18.06 -12.17
N ASN A 153 30.72 19.12 -12.96
CA ASN A 153 30.61 19.16 -14.43
C ASN A 153 31.81 18.54 -15.20
N PHE A 154 32.37 17.41 -14.76
CA PHE A 154 33.26 16.59 -15.57
C PHE A 154 32.47 15.54 -16.36
N VAL A 155 31.39 15.96 -17.02
CA VAL A 155 30.99 15.27 -18.25
C VAL A 155 32.02 15.68 -19.30
N GLN A 156 33.13 14.95 -19.37
CA GLN A 156 33.84 14.80 -20.64
C GLN A 156 32.80 14.34 -21.68
N PRO A 157 32.81 14.87 -22.91
CA PRO A 157 31.83 14.55 -23.94
C PRO A 157 32.05 13.11 -24.44
N TYR A 158 31.62 12.14 -23.64
CA TYR A 158 31.46 10.76 -24.05
C TYR A 158 30.11 10.68 -24.77
N GLU A 159 30.19 10.79 -26.09
CA GLU A 159 29.32 10.14 -27.08
C GLU A 159 27.81 10.20 -26.81
N SER A 160 27.20 11.36 -27.12
CA SER A 160 25.76 11.52 -27.29
C SER A 160 25.18 10.79 -28.52
N CYS A 161 25.88 9.83 -29.11
CA CYS A 161 25.54 9.21 -30.40
C CYS A 161 24.69 7.92 -30.34
N LYS A 162 24.13 7.51 -29.17
CA LYS A 162 23.33 6.26 -29.10
C LYS A 162 21.87 6.39 -28.63
N ILE A 163 21.45 7.53 -28.06
CA ILE A 163 20.08 7.67 -27.54
C ILE A 163 19.08 8.03 -28.67
N ARG A 164 19.54 8.58 -29.79
CA ARG A 164 18.66 8.96 -30.92
C ARG A 164 18.21 7.77 -31.78
N SER A 165 19.00 6.69 -31.85
CA SER A 165 18.66 5.49 -32.63
C SER A 165 17.63 4.61 -31.92
N LEU A 166 17.71 4.46 -30.59
CA LEU A 166 16.78 3.64 -29.81
C LEU A 166 15.35 4.21 -29.79
N ARG A 167 15.21 5.55 -29.78
CA ARG A 167 13.88 6.18 -29.80
C ARG A 167 13.17 6.04 -31.15
N ARG A 168 13.92 5.91 -32.26
CA ARG A 168 13.38 5.63 -33.59
C ARG A 168 12.99 4.15 -33.74
N MET A 169 13.71 3.25 -33.06
CA MET A 169 13.41 1.81 -33.07
C MET A 169 12.14 1.47 -32.28
N GLN A 170 11.85 2.19 -31.19
CA GLN A 170 10.64 1.96 -30.38
C GLN A 170 9.36 2.52 -31.02
N SER A 171 9.44 3.57 -31.85
CA SER A 171 8.29 4.08 -32.62
C SER A 171 7.87 3.13 -33.73
N ASP A 172 8.82 2.44 -34.36
CA ASP A 172 8.55 1.55 -35.50
C ASP A 172 7.88 0.22 -35.05
N LEU A 173 8.23 -0.27 -33.85
CA LEU A 173 7.59 -1.43 -33.21
C LEU A 173 6.14 -1.18 -32.78
N CYS A 174 5.78 0.07 -32.48
CA CYS A 174 4.41 0.44 -32.11
C CYS A 174 3.49 0.51 -33.35
N GLY A 175 4.00 1.01 -34.47
CA GLY A 175 3.26 1.08 -35.74
C GLY A 175 2.95 -0.29 -36.35
N LEU A 176 3.88 -1.25 -36.26
CA LEU A 176 3.67 -2.63 -36.73
C LEU A 176 2.59 -3.37 -35.93
N ASN A 177 2.53 -3.14 -34.61
CA ASN A 177 1.46 -3.69 -33.78
C ASN A 177 0.08 -3.14 -34.18
N LEU A 178 -0.04 -1.84 -34.42
CA LEU A 178 -1.32 -1.22 -34.79
C LEU A 178 -1.85 -1.77 -36.14
N LEU A 179 -0.98 -1.92 -37.14
CA LEU A 179 -1.37 -2.47 -38.44
C LEU A 179 -1.82 -3.94 -38.33
N TYR A 180 -1.16 -4.73 -37.46
CA TYR A 180 -1.54 -6.11 -37.21
C TYR A 180 -2.95 -6.21 -36.58
N TRP A 181 -3.24 -5.37 -35.58
CA TRP A 181 -4.57 -5.28 -34.96
C TRP A 181 -5.64 -4.84 -35.96
N MET A 182 -5.36 -3.88 -36.82
CA MET A 182 -6.31 -3.41 -37.84
C MET A 182 -6.61 -4.50 -38.90
N ALA A 183 -5.59 -5.24 -39.34
CA ALA A 183 -5.76 -6.36 -40.27
C ALA A 183 -6.57 -7.51 -39.64
N PHE A 184 -6.31 -7.81 -38.37
CA PHE A 184 -7.04 -8.82 -37.60
C PHE A 184 -8.53 -8.47 -37.47
N ILE A 185 -8.85 -7.21 -37.11
CA ILE A 185 -10.23 -6.73 -37.01
C ILE A 185 -10.93 -6.80 -38.38
N HIS A 186 -10.27 -6.37 -39.45
CA HIS A 186 -10.85 -6.42 -40.79
C HIS A 186 -11.10 -7.88 -41.26
N CYS A 187 -10.24 -8.83 -40.88
CA CYS A 187 -10.45 -10.25 -41.15
C CYS A 187 -11.67 -10.80 -40.40
N LEU A 188 -11.80 -10.46 -39.11
CA LEU A 188 -12.97 -10.86 -38.30
C LEU A 188 -14.29 -10.30 -38.86
N LEU A 189 -14.30 -9.04 -39.30
CA LEU A 189 -15.48 -8.43 -39.91
C LEU A 189 -15.88 -9.13 -41.22
N ARG A 190 -14.91 -9.54 -42.05
CA ARG A 190 -15.19 -10.31 -43.27
C ARG A 190 -15.68 -11.72 -42.98
N LEU A 191 -15.10 -12.39 -41.98
CA LEU A 191 -15.57 -13.70 -41.54
C LEU A 191 -17.00 -13.63 -40.99
N ALA A 192 -17.30 -12.63 -40.15
CA ALA A 192 -18.64 -12.39 -39.65
C ALA A 192 -19.64 -12.06 -40.76
N PHE A 193 -19.22 -11.29 -41.77
CA PHE A 193 -20.08 -11.02 -42.93
C PHE A 193 -20.35 -12.28 -43.75
N CYS A 194 -19.32 -13.11 -44.00
CA CYS A 194 -19.47 -14.40 -44.69
C CYS A 194 -20.39 -15.35 -43.94
N THR A 195 -20.27 -15.47 -42.61
CA THR A 195 -21.18 -16.32 -41.83
C THR A 195 -22.61 -15.78 -41.84
N CYS A 196 -22.81 -14.46 -41.78
CA CYS A 196 -24.13 -13.85 -41.92
C CYS A 196 -24.76 -14.09 -43.30
N VAL A 197 -23.98 -14.05 -44.39
CA VAL A 197 -24.46 -14.33 -45.75
C VAL A 197 -24.76 -15.82 -45.93
N LEU A 198 -23.91 -16.71 -45.41
CA LEU A 198 -24.14 -18.16 -45.45
C LEU A 198 -25.39 -18.56 -44.64
N VAL A 199 -25.59 -17.97 -43.46
CA VAL A 199 -26.80 -18.21 -42.62
C VAL A 199 -28.07 -17.63 -43.27
N LYS A 200 -27.97 -16.54 -44.04
CA LYS A 200 -29.09 -16.03 -44.84
C LYS A 200 -29.39 -16.91 -46.05
N CYS A 201 -28.38 -17.44 -46.74
CA CYS A 201 -28.57 -18.35 -47.87
C CYS A 201 -29.15 -19.71 -47.46
N THR A 202 -28.80 -20.25 -46.29
CA THR A 202 -29.37 -21.53 -45.79
C THR A 202 -30.79 -21.40 -45.26
N ARG A 203 -31.33 -20.19 -45.08
CA ARG A 203 -32.74 -19.94 -44.68
C ARG A 203 -33.68 -19.67 -45.86
N ILE A 204 -33.17 -19.58 -47.09
CA ILE A 204 -33.96 -19.28 -48.31
C ILE A 204 -34.12 -20.54 -49.21
N LEU A 205 -33.54 -21.68 -48.82
CA LEU A 205 -33.76 -23.00 -49.44
C LEU A 205 -34.70 -23.85 -48.59
#